data_AF-X5PBE9-F1
#
_entry.id   AF-X5PBE9-F1
#
_cell.length_a   1.000
_cell.length_b   1.000
_cell.length_c   1.000
_cell.angle_alpha   90.00
_cell.angle_beta   90.00
_cell.angle_gamma   90.00
#
_symmetry.space_group_name_H-M   'P 1'
#
loop_
_entity.id
_entity.type
_entity.pdbx_description
1 polymer ?
#
loop_
_entity_poly.entity_id
_entity_poly.type
_entity_poly.pdbx_seq_one_letter_code
_entity_poly.pdbx_strand_id
1 'polypeptide(L)' 'MTEPEHGHVILYSYLWAREFDRGEESGRKARPTCVMVIVAGKNGRTRPLLFPDE' A
#
# COMPACT_ATOMS: atom_id res chain seq x y z
N MET A 1 -4.07 -4.72 -14.91
CA MET A 1 -4.05 -4.42 -13.46
C MET A 1 -5.46 -3.99 -13.11
N THR A 2 -6.10 -4.67 -12.15
CA THR A 2 -7.49 -4.37 -11.76
C THR A 2 -7.51 -3.10 -10.91
N GLU A 3 -8.55 -2.29 -11.06
CA GLU A 3 -8.77 -1.14 -10.17
C GLU A 3 -8.88 -1.67 -8.72
N PRO A 4 -8.21 -1.04 -7.73
CA PRO A 4 -8.32 -1.46 -6.34
C PRO A 4 -9.75 -1.24 -5.84
N GLU A 5 -10.32 -2.26 -5.22
CA GLU A 5 -11.66 -2.27 -4.63
C GLU A 5 -11.57 -2.58 -3.14
N HIS A 6 -12.59 -2.18 -2.40
CA HIS A 6 -12.69 -2.52 -0.98
C HIS A 6 -12.67 -4.05 -0.80
N GLY A 7 -11.83 -4.54 0.11
CA GLY A 7 -11.66 -5.97 0.38
C GLY A 7 -10.65 -6.68 -0.53
N HIS A 8 -10.08 -6.01 -1.54
CA HIS A 8 -8.96 -6.59 -2.29
C HIS A 8 -7.73 -6.80 -1.39
N VAL A 9 -7.10 -7.96 -1.53
CA VAL A 9 -5.80 -8.25 -0.91
C VAL A 9 -4.72 -8.04 -1.95
N ILE A 10 -3.79 -7.14 -1.65
CA ILE A 10 -2.63 -6.86 -2.50
C ILE A 10 -1.34 -7.24 -1.78
N LEU A 11 -0.27 -7.48 -2.53
CA LEU A 11 1.06 -7.61 -1.96
C LEU A 11 1.70 -6.22 -1.86
N TYR A 12 1.98 -5.79 -0.63
CA TYR A 12 2.65 -4.54 -0.34
C TYR A 12 3.99 -4.78 0.36
N SER A 13 5.03 -4.14 -0.14
CA SER A 13 6.38 -4.23 0.42
C SER A 13 6.68 -3.01 1.29
N TYR A 14 6.53 -3.17 2.61
CA TYR A 14 6.86 -2.12 3.58
C TYR A 14 8.35 -1.80 3.56
N LEU A 15 8.68 -0.57 3.15
CA LEU A 15 10.02 -0.04 3.24
C LEU A 15 10.27 0.45 4.66
N TRP A 16 11.17 -0.23 5.38
CA TRP A 16 11.54 0.20 6.74
C TRP A 16 12.44 1.42 6.68
N ALA A 17 12.41 2.27 7.72
CA ALA A 17 13.26 3.46 7.81
C ALA A 17 14.75 3.15 7.56
N ARG A 18 15.30 2.11 8.22
CA ARG A 18 16.68 1.64 8.01
C ARG A 18 16.99 1.17 6.59
N GLU A 19 16.00 0.72 5.83
CA GLU A 19 16.15 0.30 4.43
C GLU A 19 16.17 1.52 3.53
N PHE A 20 15.28 2.49 3.79
CA PHE A 20 15.31 3.80 3.16
C PHE A 20 16.63 4.54 3.40
N ASP A 21 17.14 4.54 4.64
CA ASP A 21 18.42 5.16 5.00
C ASP A 21 19.62 4.53 4.27
N ARG A 22 19.47 3.28 3.83
CA ARG A 22 20.46 2.56 3.00
C ARG A 22 20.28 2.80 1.49
N GLY A 23 19.30 3.62 1.10
CA GLY A 23 18.98 3.94 -0.29
C GLY A 23 18.10 2.90 -1.00
N GLU A 24 17.42 2.02 -0.26
CA GLU A 24 16.47 1.08 -0.86
C GLU A 24 15.17 1.82 -1.26
N GLU A 25 14.62 1.52 -2.44
CA GLU A 25 13.37 2.14 -2.93
C GLU A 25 12.12 1.33 -2.58
N SER A 26 12.28 0.07 -2.16
CA SER A 26 11.17 -0.83 -1.80
C SER A 26 11.57 -1.78 -0.68
N GLY A 27 10.61 -2.13 0.18
CA GLY A 27 10.82 -3.16 1.19
C GLY A 27 11.11 -4.53 0.57
N ARG A 28 12.00 -5.30 1.19
CA ARG A 28 12.34 -6.65 0.68
C ARG A 28 11.24 -7.69 0.92
N LYS A 29 10.39 -7.49 1.93
CA LYS A 29 9.42 -8.50 2.37
C LYS A 29 8.00 -8.04 2.05
N ALA A 30 7.41 -8.61 1.01
CA ALA A 30 6.00 -8.42 0.67
C ALA A 30 5.09 -8.94 1.80
N ARG A 31 3.97 -8.26 2.03
CA ARG A 31 2.87 -8.69 2.90
C ARG A 31 1.56 -8.68 2.13
N PRO A 32 0.69 -9.69 2.30
CA PRO A 32 -0.72 -9.53 1.99
C PRO A 32 -1.28 -8.36 2.79
N THR A 33 -2.01 -7.47 2.12
CA THR A 33 -2.55 -6.25 2.75
C THR A 33 -3.90 -5.93 2.15
N CYS A 34 -4.88 -5.69 3.01
CA CYS A 34 -6.25 -5.41 2.59
C CYS A 34 -6.43 -3.93 2.22
N VAL A 35 -7.10 -3.68 1.10
CA VAL A 35 -7.62 -2.37 0.73
C VAL A 35 -8.89 -2.11 1.54
N MET A 36 -8.80 -1.28 2.58
CA MET A 36 -9.95 -1.04 3.47
C MET A 36 -10.71 0.25 3.17
N VAL A 37 -10.05 1.30 2.69
CA VAL A 37 -10.73 2.57 2.43
C VAL A 37 -10.23 3.13 1.11
N ILE A 38 -11.14 3.61 0.27
CA ILE A 38 -10.80 4.33 -0.96
C ILE A 38 -11.31 5.75 -0.79
N VAL A 39 -10.39 6.71 -0.71
CA VAL A 39 -10.72 8.12 -0.46
C VAL A 39 -10.73 8.87 -1.79
N ALA A 40 -11.81 9.61 -2.06
CA ALA A 40 -11.85 10.55 -3.19
C ALA A 40 -11.15 11.87 -2.82
N GLY A 41 -10.09 12.21 -3.54
CA GLY A 41 -9.39 13.48 -3.41
C GLY A 41 -10.16 14.64 -4.06
N LYS A 42 -9.82 15.88 -3.68
CA LYS A 42 -10.45 17.11 -4.23
C LYS A 42 -10.35 17.25 -5.76
N ASN A 43 -9.42 16.54 -6.39
CA ASN A 43 -9.21 16.50 -7.84
C ASN A 43 -9.95 15.34 -8.53
N GLY A 44 -10.87 14.66 -7.84
CA GLY A 44 -11.59 13.50 -8.34
C GLY A 44 -10.78 12.21 -8.41
N ARG A 45 -9.50 12.21 -8.00
CA ARG A 45 -8.68 10.99 -7.97
C ARG A 45 -8.91 10.22 -6.68
N THR A 46 -9.20 8.93 -6.80
CA THR A 46 -9.30 8.00 -5.68
C THR A 46 -7.91 7.58 -5.21
N ARG A 47 -7.78 7.31 -3.91
CA ARG A 47 -6.57 6.73 -3.31
C ARG A 47 -6.96 5.61 -2.35
N PRO A 48 -6.50 4.37 -2.57
CA PRO A 48 -6.67 3.31 -1.60
C PRO A 48 -5.77 3.55 -0.38
N LEU A 49 -6.31 3.29 0.81
CA LEU A 49 -5.59 3.23 2.06
C LEU A 49 -5.41 1.75 2.43
N LEU A 50 -4.16 1.40 2.70
CA LEU A 50 -3.72 0.04 2.99
C LEU A 50 -3.49 -0.08 4.49
N PHE A 51 -4.02 -1.14 5.09
CA PHE A 51 -3.85 -1.42 6.50
C PHE A 51 -3.12 -2.77 6.65
N PRO A 52 -1.83 -2.75 7.04
CA PRO A 52 -1.07 -3.99 7.28
C PRO A 52 -1.76 -4.86 8.33
N ASP A 53 -1.58 -6.18 8.22
CA ASP A 53 -1.65 -7.04 9.40
C ASP A 53 -0.35 -6.90 10.23
N GLU A 54 -0.44 -7.13 11.54
CA GLU A 54 0.71 -7.03 12.47
C GLU A 54 1.82 -8.05 12.18
#